data_AF-A0A954TTN1-F1
#
_entry.id   AF-A0A954TTN1-F1
#
_cell.length_a   1.000
_cell.length_b   1.000
_cell.length_c   1.000
_cell.angle_alpha   90.00
_cell.angle_beta   90.00
_cell.angle_gamma   90.00
#
_symmetry.space_group_name_H-M   'P 1'
#
loop_
_entity.id
_entity.type
_entity.pdbx_description
1 polymer ?
#
loop_
_entity_poly.entity_id
_entity_poly.type
_entity_poly.pdbx_seq_one_letter_code
_entity_poly.pdbx_strand_id
1 'polypeptide(L)'
;MDELRRIIREEEPPRPSTRLSTCDQSLDTIADRRRVDPRGLASTVRGDLDWIVMKSLDKDRSRRYDSAASLADDIRRYLDGEPIHARPPSNFYRLQKYSRRHRVAFLTVTLVGITMILGTAASLWQMSEAIDERNAKDAALREATGAKAEAIAAKQQVEQFAEDLVRANELVVSGKAHADTGRWAEASRDYDAAVAIQPGYYLPRFQRAQLLTRMGLWPEAANDYANAIDTGASTSGPQWWGVPALFLYTGYDDAFRHISEQHWDEILREPSKPQWMLLRDLVASDEPIASIDHKVLVEIAVQWLSESVFPREPRPPHLGPNSRPPGDGPPERSPGPRRHDQFSRVVQLDSTPLCIRQYITAIVHLRAKECDKAIELLSQAERDPRWPGKYLIHAPMALAHYHKGDIVRASESLDRSDASIQELLSAPMSDRCKVQSHPGLIWSRVCKSTANRCKSSAVQPRQKLLRPSGPVMLCPSPKMLKALP
;
A
#
# COMPACT_ATOMS: atom_id res chain seq x y z
N MET A 1 79.95 67.03 63.00
CA MET A 1 78.55 67.21 63.44
C MET A 1 77.60 67.37 62.27
N ASP A 2 78.02 67.99 61.16
CA ASP A 2 77.16 68.24 60.00
C ASP A 2 76.77 66.96 59.24
N GLU A 3 77.65 65.97 59.16
CA GLU A 3 77.36 64.68 58.52
C GLU A 3 76.24 63.90 59.23
N LEU A 4 76.23 63.88 60.57
CA LEU A 4 75.18 63.24 61.37
C LEU A 4 73.83 63.94 61.16
N ARG A 5 73.85 65.28 61.08
CA ARG A 5 72.64 66.09 60.81
C ARG A 5 72.11 65.83 59.40
N ARG A 6 73.00 65.62 58.42
CA ARG A 6 72.63 65.24 57.04
C ARG A 6 71.93 63.89 57.02
N ILE A 7 72.53 62.85 57.62
CA ILE A 7 71.94 61.50 57.66
C ILE A 7 70.55 61.50 58.34
N ILE A 8 70.40 62.21 59.45
CA ILE A 8 69.12 62.28 60.16
C ILE A 8 68.05 63.05 59.36
N ARG A 9 68.41 64.10 58.62
CA ARG A 9 67.44 64.95 57.90
C ARG A 9 67.14 64.45 56.49
N GLU A 10 68.12 63.91 55.78
CA GLU A 10 68.05 63.70 54.33
C GLU A 10 68.07 62.23 53.92
N GLU A 11 68.70 61.35 54.71
CA GLU A 11 68.79 59.92 54.35
C GLU A 11 67.58 59.14 54.86
N GLU A 12 66.91 58.45 53.96
CA GLU A 12 65.71 57.66 54.25
C GLU A 12 66.11 56.33 54.92
N PRO A 13 65.63 56.02 56.14
CA PRO A 13 66.05 54.83 56.83
C PRO A 13 65.47 53.59 56.14
N PRO A 14 66.26 52.52 55.92
CA PRO A 14 65.69 51.24 55.49
C PRO A 14 64.77 50.67 56.59
N ARG A 15 63.79 49.86 56.17
CA ARG A 15 62.80 49.26 57.08
C ARG A 15 63.49 48.45 58.19
N PRO A 16 62.92 48.42 59.42
CA PRO A 16 63.49 47.65 60.52
C PRO A 16 63.74 46.18 60.17
N SER A 17 62.80 45.52 59.52
CA SER A 17 62.97 44.13 59.06
C SER A 17 64.08 43.98 58.03
N THR A 18 64.26 44.98 57.13
CA THR A 18 65.35 45.01 56.15
C THR A 18 66.70 45.20 56.85
N ARG A 19 66.82 46.17 57.76
CA ARG A 19 68.04 46.40 58.57
C ARG A 19 68.45 45.16 59.34
N LEU A 20 67.49 44.52 59.99
CA LEU A 20 67.68 43.26 60.69
C LEU A 20 68.19 42.21 59.70
N SER A 21 67.51 41.97 58.58
CA SER A 21 67.93 40.96 57.60
C SER A 21 69.28 41.19 56.90
N THR A 22 69.81 42.41 56.85
CA THR A 22 71.07 42.74 56.17
C THR A 22 72.29 42.80 57.09
N CYS A 23 72.10 42.73 58.42
CA CYS A 23 73.19 42.79 59.41
C CYS A 23 73.36 41.43 60.10
N ASP A 24 73.99 40.47 59.42
CA ASP A 24 74.15 39.07 59.88
C ASP A 24 74.82 38.94 61.27
N GLN A 25 75.91 39.66 61.53
CA GLN A 25 76.60 39.56 62.83
C GLN A 25 75.83 40.17 64.01
N SER A 26 74.78 40.97 63.78
CA SER A 26 73.99 41.60 64.85
C SER A 26 72.70 40.85 65.18
N LEU A 27 72.15 40.10 64.21
CA LEU A 27 70.88 39.41 64.35
C LEU A 27 70.91 38.31 65.40
N ASP A 28 71.89 37.40 65.31
CA ASP A 28 72.00 36.27 66.24
C ASP A 28 72.23 36.75 67.67
N THR A 29 73.06 37.78 67.86
CA THR A 29 73.29 38.36 69.19
C THR A 29 72.04 39.05 69.76
N ILE A 30 71.22 39.72 68.94
CA ILE A 30 69.97 40.36 69.38
C ILE A 30 68.89 39.31 69.65
N ALA A 31 68.81 38.28 68.80
CA ALA A 31 67.90 37.15 68.93
C ALA A 31 68.17 36.36 70.21
N ASP A 32 69.44 36.06 70.51
CA ASP A 32 69.88 35.39 71.74
C ASP A 32 69.54 36.20 72.99
N ARG A 33 69.80 37.51 72.99
CA ARG A 33 69.44 38.40 74.11
C ARG A 33 67.94 38.47 74.36
N ARG A 34 67.12 38.29 73.32
CA ARG A 34 65.66 38.31 73.40
C ARG A 34 65.03 36.93 73.53
N ARG A 35 65.83 35.85 73.48
CA ARG A 35 65.38 34.45 73.50
C ARG A 35 64.35 34.12 72.40
N VAL A 36 64.53 34.67 71.20
CA VAL A 36 63.66 34.41 70.04
C VAL A 36 64.50 33.83 68.92
N ASP A 37 63.94 32.91 68.14
CA ASP A 37 64.58 32.40 66.92
C ASP A 37 64.91 33.55 65.94
N PRO A 38 66.11 33.60 65.33
CA PRO A 38 66.51 34.68 64.44
C PRO A 38 65.55 34.90 63.26
N ARG A 39 64.98 33.83 62.69
CA ARG A 39 63.99 33.92 61.60
C ARG A 39 62.61 34.31 62.14
N GLY A 40 62.24 33.84 63.33
CA GLY A 40 61.04 34.25 64.07
C GLY A 40 61.04 35.74 64.41
N LEU A 41 62.19 36.30 64.78
CA LEU A 41 62.34 37.72 65.12
C LEU A 41 62.17 38.61 63.88
N ALA A 42 62.86 38.28 62.78
CA ALA A 42 62.72 39.01 61.53
C ALA A 42 61.29 38.95 60.96
N SER A 43 60.60 37.80 61.08
CA SER A 43 59.21 37.65 60.62
C SER A 43 58.18 38.34 61.52
N THR A 44 58.44 38.46 62.83
CA THR A 44 57.57 39.21 63.77
C THR A 44 57.65 40.72 63.52
N VAL A 45 58.84 41.24 63.23
CA VAL A 45 59.04 42.67 62.92
C VAL A 45 58.52 43.02 61.53
N ARG A 46 58.60 42.08 60.58
CA ARG A 46 58.14 42.27 59.22
C ARG A 46 56.62 42.47 59.17
N GLY A 47 56.19 43.58 58.56
CA GLY A 47 54.76 43.87 58.35
C GLY A 47 54.29 45.04 59.21
N ASP A 48 53.36 44.80 60.13
CA ASP A 48 52.67 45.87 60.87
C ASP A 48 53.65 46.69 61.76
N LEU A 49 54.68 46.06 62.36
CA LEU A 49 55.72 46.76 63.12
C LEU A 49 56.66 47.59 62.24
N ASP A 50 57.02 47.12 61.05
CA ASP A 50 57.74 47.96 60.08
C ASP A 50 56.96 49.23 59.76
N TRP A 51 55.65 49.13 59.52
CA TRP A 51 54.81 50.29 59.22
C TRP A 51 54.75 51.28 60.38
N ILE A 52 54.61 50.79 61.62
CA ILE A 52 54.59 51.65 62.82
C ILE A 52 55.91 52.41 62.97
N VAL A 53 57.05 51.73 62.82
CA VAL A 53 58.37 52.35 62.97
C VAL A 53 58.67 53.30 61.80
N MET A 54 58.38 52.90 60.56
CA MET A 54 58.60 53.74 59.39
C MET A 54 57.75 55.02 59.45
N LYS A 55 56.49 54.92 59.86
CA LYS A 55 55.64 56.10 60.09
C LYS A 55 56.18 56.99 61.21
N SER A 56 56.81 56.42 62.25
CA SER A 56 57.42 57.19 63.33
C SER A 56 58.70 57.93 62.89
N LEU A 57 59.44 57.36 61.93
CA LEU A 57 60.72 57.87 61.43
C LEU A 57 60.60 58.73 60.16
N ASP A 58 59.39 58.99 59.68
CA ASP A 58 59.14 59.78 58.46
C ASP A 58 59.74 61.20 58.61
N LYS A 59 60.45 61.66 57.57
CA LYS A 59 61.12 62.97 57.59
C LYS A 59 60.08 64.10 57.56
N ASP A 60 58.98 63.91 56.83
CA ASP A 60 57.87 64.84 56.81
C ASP A 60 57.09 64.78 58.13
N ARG A 61 57.03 65.89 58.84
CA ARG A 61 56.29 65.98 60.11
C ARG A 61 54.80 65.66 59.91
N SER A 62 54.21 66.02 58.78
CA SER A 62 52.78 65.80 58.52
C SER A 62 52.41 64.33 58.31
N ARG A 63 53.39 63.45 58.07
CA ARG A 63 53.18 62.01 57.85
C ARG A 63 53.46 61.16 59.10
N ARG A 64 54.10 61.75 60.11
CA ARG A 64 54.33 61.13 61.43
C ARG A 64 53.03 61.07 62.24
N TYR A 65 53.07 60.37 63.36
CA TYR A 65 51.98 60.42 64.33
C TYR A 65 51.82 61.82 64.91
N ASP A 66 50.57 62.30 64.96
CA ASP A 66 50.23 63.61 65.52
C ASP A 66 50.55 63.70 67.03
N SER A 67 50.49 62.57 67.74
CA SER A 67 50.78 62.49 69.18
C SER A 67 51.34 61.12 69.59
N ALA A 68 51.93 61.07 70.79
CA ALA A 68 52.33 59.81 71.42
C ALA A 68 51.14 58.86 71.68
N ALA A 69 49.93 59.41 71.87
CA ALA A 69 48.72 58.61 72.02
C ALA A 69 48.37 57.85 70.72
N SER A 70 48.52 58.52 69.56
CA SER A 70 48.28 57.90 68.25
C SER A 70 49.26 56.75 67.95
N LEU A 71 50.51 56.87 68.41
CA LEU A 71 51.48 55.78 68.35
C LEU A 71 51.10 54.62 69.29
N ALA A 72 50.69 54.94 70.52
CA ALA A 72 50.25 53.94 71.49
C ALA A 72 49.02 53.16 71.01
N ASP A 73 48.09 53.83 70.32
CA ASP A 73 46.90 53.19 69.76
C ASP A 73 47.24 52.20 68.63
N ASP A 74 48.18 52.53 67.75
CA ASP A 74 48.64 51.57 66.72
C ASP A 74 49.44 50.41 67.34
N ILE A 75 50.15 50.62 68.45
CA ILE A 75 50.80 49.53 69.20
C ILE A 75 49.76 48.62 69.85
N ARG A 76 48.73 49.17 70.49
CA ARG A 76 47.61 48.37 71.06
C ARG A 76 46.90 47.58 69.98
N ARG A 77 46.56 48.21 68.85
CA ARG A 77 45.97 47.54 67.69
C ARG A 77 46.83 46.40 67.16
N TYR A 78 48.15 46.60 67.10
CA TYR A 78 49.08 45.53 66.72
C TYR A 78 49.02 44.34 67.70
N LEU A 79 49.04 44.60 69.01
CA LEU A 79 48.97 43.58 70.05
C LEU A 79 47.63 42.84 70.09
N ASP A 80 46.52 43.58 69.90
CA ASP A 80 45.16 43.04 69.88
C ASP A 80 44.80 42.35 68.55
N GLY A 81 45.73 42.34 67.59
CA GLY A 81 45.52 41.75 66.27
C GLY A 81 44.52 42.52 65.41
N GLU A 82 44.33 43.81 65.66
CA GLU A 82 43.46 44.70 64.92
C GLU A 82 44.20 45.37 63.74
N PRO A 83 43.47 45.87 62.72
CA PRO A 83 44.07 46.68 61.67
C PRO A 83 44.70 47.96 62.24
N ILE A 84 45.99 48.18 61.98
CA ILE A 84 46.73 49.40 62.36
C ILE A 84 46.52 50.54 61.36
N HIS A 85 46.63 51.80 61.79
CA HIS A 85 46.48 52.96 60.91
C HIS A 85 47.74 53.29 60.10
N ALA A 86 48.91 52.85 60.54
CA ALA A 86 50.16 53.10 59.82
C ALA A 86 50.26 52.38 58.47
N ARG A 87 49.43 51.35 58.23
CA ARG A 87 49.39 50.59 56.97
C ARG A 87 48.31 51.12 56.03
N PRO A 88 48.54 51.14 54.69
CA PRO A 88 47.53 51.54 53.72
C PRO A 88 46.23 50.70 53.85
N PRO A 89 45.05 51.31 53.66
CA PRO A 89 43.77 50.61 53.79
C PRO A 89 43.64 49.50 52.73
N SER A 90 43.45 48.25 53.18
CA SER A 90 43.14 47.11 52.30
C SER A 90 41.99 46.29 52.91
N ASN A 91 40.92 46.10 52.14
CA ASN A 91 39.75 45.32 52.56
C ASN A 91 40.13 43.86 52.82
N PHE A 92 41.05 43.30 52.03
CA PHE A 92 41.59 41.96 52.24
C PHE A 92 42.36 41.85 53.56
N TYR A 93 43.20 42.84 53.90
CA TYR A 93 43.93 42.88 55.17
C TYR A 93 42.99 42.92 56.40
N ARG A 94 41.93 43.74 56.33
CA ARG A 94 40.91 43.82 57.37
C ARG A 94 40.13 42.50 57.50
N LEU A 95 39.72 41.90 56.38
CA LEU A 95 39.01 40.63 56.34
C LEU A 95 39.87 39.48 56.87
N GLN A 96 41.17 39.47 56.59
CA GLN A 96 42.12 38.46 57.08
C GLN A 96 42.35 38.56 58.61
N LYS A 97 42.48 39.77 59.16
CA LYS A 97 42.58 39.96 60.62
C LYS A 97 41.25 39.57 61.30
N TYR A 98 40.13 39.90 60.68
CA TYR A 98 38.79 39.54 61.18
C TYR A 98 38.55 38.03 61.17
N SER A 99 38.90 37.33 60.08
CA SER A 99 38.76 35.87 59.98
C SER A 99 39.68 35.13 60.94
N ARG A 100 40.89 35.65 61.21
CA ARG A 100 41.80 35.11 62.22
C ARG A 100 41.30 35.27 63.65
N ARG A 101 40.53 36.33 63.94
CA ARG A 101 39.91 36.58 65.26
C ARG A 101 38.65 35.74 65.47
N HIS A 102 37.88 35.47 64.41
CA HIS A 102 36.62 34.71 64.45
C HIS A 102 36.66 33.36 63.72
N ARG A 103 37.73 32.57 63.92
CA ARG A 103 37.94 31.28 63.21
C ARG A 103 36.79 30.28 63.39
N VAL A 104 36.22 30.22 64.60
CA VAL A 104 35.11 29.32 64.92
C VAL A 104 33.85 29.70 64.15
N ALA A 105 33.51 30.99 64.08
CA ALA A 105 32.34 31.47 63.35
C ALA A 105 32.49 31.27 61.84
N PHE A 106 33.70 31.41 61.30
CA PHE A 106 33.94 31.17 59.88
C PHE A 106 33.83 29.68 59.51
N LEU A 107 34.34 28.79 60.38
CA LEU A 107 34.22 27.34 60.20
C LEU A 107 32.76 26.88 60.19
N THR A 108 31.95 27.38 61.13
CA THR A 108 30.52 27.01 61.19
C THR A 108 29.75 27.50 59.98
N VAL A 109 29.94 28.75 59.55
CA VAL A 109 29.28 29.29 58.33
C VAL A 109 29.71 28.52 57.08
N THR A 110 30.99 28.19 56.96
CA THR A 110 31.50 27.43 55.80
C THR A 110 30.92 26.02 55.79
N LEU A 111 30.87 25.36 56.94
CA LEU A 111 30.29 24.02 57.06
C LEU A 111 28.81 24.02 56.69
N VAL A 112 28.03 24.97 57.21
CA VAL A 112 26.60 25.13 56.88
C VAL A 112 26.41 25.46 55.39
N GLY A 113 27.27 26.30 54.82
CA GLY A 113 27.24 26.60 53.39
C GLY A 113 27.47 25.36 52.53
N ILE A 114 28.46 24.53 52.89
CA ILE A 114 28.76 23.28 52.18
C ILE A 114 27.59 22.29 52.29
N THR A 115 27.04 22.09 53.49
CA THR A 115 25.91 21.14 53.66
C THR A 115 24.67 21.60 52.89
N MET A 116 24.41 22.90 52.85
CA MET A 116 23.30 23.48 52.09
C MET A 116 23.51 23.28 50.58
N ILE A 117 24.72 23.55 50.06
CA ILE A 117 25.07 23.34 48.65
C ILE A 117 24.91 21.87 48.26
N LEU A 118 25.47 20.94 49.05
CA LEU A 118 25.36 19.50 48.81
C LEU A 118 23.92 19.02 48.87
N GLY A 119 23.13 19.51 49.83
CA GLY A 119 21.69 19.22 49.93
C GLY A 119 20.92 19.67 48.69
N THR A 120 21.15 20.90 48.21
CA THR A 120 20.54 21.39 46.97
C THR A 120 20.99 20.61 45.74
N ALA A 121 22.27 20.27 45.62
CA ALA A 121 22.78 19.50 44.49
C ALA A 121 22.18 18.09 44.44
N ALA A 122 22.11 17.42 45.59
CA ALA A 122 21.47 16.11 45.71
C ALA A 122 19.97 16.18 45.39
N SER A 123 19.27 17.21 45.85
CA SER A 123 17.85 17.42 45.55
C SER A 123 17.59 17.68 44.07
N LEU A 124 18.44 18.48 43.40
CA LEU A 124 18.35 18.72 41.96
C LEU A 124 18.63 17.46 41.14
N TRP A 125 19.63 16.67 41.56
CA TRP A 125 19.96 15.41 40.90
C TRP A 125 18.83 14.37 41.01
N GLN A 126 18.21 14.25 42.18
CA GLN A 126 17.04 13.39 42.36
C GLN A 126 15.84 13.87 41.53
N MET A 127 15.66 15.19 41.41
CA MET A 127 14.60 15.77 40.59
C MET A 127 14.81 15.50 39.10
N SER A 128 16.04 15.61 38.60
CA SER A 128 16.33 15.31 37.19
C SER A 128 16.06 13.85 36.85
N GLU A 129 16.48 12.92 37.71
CA GLU A 129 16.25 11.48 37.50
C GLU A 129 14.74 11.17 37.47
N ALA A 130 13.97 11.74 38.39
CA ALA A 130 12.52 11.56 38.44
C ALA A 130 11.79 12.14 37.22
N ILE A 131 12.31 13.24 36.64
CA ILE A 131 11.78 13.83 35.41
C ILE A 131 12.08 12.92 34.22
N ASP A 132 13.29 12.35 34.15
CA ASP A 132 13.70 11.48 33.05
C ASP A 132 12.90 10.17 33.04
N GLU A 133 12.70 9.54 34.21
CA GLU A 133 11.81 8.37 34.32
C GLU A 133 10.37 8.67 33.90
N ARG A 134 9.85 9.84 34.29
CA ARG A 134 8.50 10.27 33.91
C ARG A 134 8.40 10.51 32.41
N ASN A 135 9.39 11.19 31.82
CA ASN A 135 9.44 11.45 30.39
C ASN A 135 9.53 10.14 29.59
N ALA A 136 10.29 9.15 30.07
CA ALA A 136 10.38 7.83 29.45
C ALA A 136 9.03 7.08 29.51
N LYS A 137 8.33 7.13 30.65
CA LYS A 137 6.98 6.55 30.80
C LYS A 137 5.94 7.25 29.92
N ASP A 138 5.98 8.58 29.87
CA ASP A 138 5.07 9.38 29.04
C ASP A 138 5.33 9.14 27.55
N ALA A 139 6.59 8.98 27.14
CA ALA A 139 6.96 8.61 25.77
C ALA A 139 6.45 7.21 25.40
N ALA A 140 6.67 6.21 26.26
CA ALA A 140 6.17 4.86 26.06
C ALA A 140 4.63 4.80 26.00
N LEU A 141 3.94 5.60 26.83
CA LEU A 141 2.48 5.71 26.80
C LEU A 141 1.98 6.36 25.50
N ARG A 142 2.67 7.40 25.00
CA ARG A 142 2.34 8.04 23.72
C ARG A 142 2.54 7.08 22.55
N GLU A 143 3.60 6.29 22.55
CA GLU A 143 3.83 5.28 21.51
C GLU A 143 2.76 4.18 21.56
N ALA A 144 2.46 3.65 22.75
CA ALA A 144 1.44 2.63 22.93
C ALA A 144 0.02 3.14 22.57
N THR A 145 -0.29 4.41 22.83
CA THR A 145 -1.57 5.02 22.44
C THR A 145 -1.64 5.33 20.95
N GLY A 146 -0.54 5.77 20.34
CA GLY A 146 -0.42 5.96 18.89
C GLY A 146 -0.65 4.66 18.13
N ALA A 147 0.08 3.59 18.49
CA ALA A 147 -0.07 2.28 17.87
C ALA A 147 -1.49 1.70 18.04
N LYS A 148 -2.13 1.93 19.20
CA LYS A 148 -3.52 1.53 19.42
C LYS A 148 -4.50 2.33 18.56
N ALA A 149 -4.29 3.64 18.40
CA ALA A 149 -5.15 4.47 17.57
C ALA A 149 -5.07 4.06 16.08
N GLU A 150 -3.86 3.78 15.58
CA GLU A 150 -3.65 3.25 14.23
C GLU A 150 -4.31 1.88 14.03
N ALA A 151 -4.16 0.97 15.00
CA ALA A 151 -4.80 -0.34 14.95
C ALA A 151 -6.34 -0.24 14.97
N ILE A 152 -6.91 0.68 15.76
CA ILE A 152 -8.36 0.94 15.79
C ILE A 152 -8.82 1.52 14.45
N ALA A 153 -8.09 2.48 13.88
CA ALA A 153 -8.42 3.07 12.59
C ALA A 153 -8.38 2.03 11.45
N ALA A 154 -7.35 1.20 11.41
CA ALA A 154 -7.26 0.09 10.45
C ALA A 154 -8.40 -0.92 10.63
N LYS A 155 -8.75 -1.26 11.87
CA LYS A 155 -9.88 -2.15 12.17
C LYS A 155 -11.21 -1.54 11.70
N GLN A 156 -11.44 -0.26 11.97
CA GLN A 156 -12.65 0.44 11.53
C GLN A 156 -12.79 0.48 10.01
N GLN A 157 -11.68 0.67 9.27
CA GLN A 157 -11.71 0.61 7.81
C GLN A 157 -12.10 -0.77 7.28
N VAL A 158 -11.59 -1.84 7.89
CA VAL A 158 -11.95 -3.22 7.53
C VAL A 158 -13.41 -3.53 7.87
N GLU A 159 -13.89 -3.08 9.03
CA GLU A 159 -15.30 -3.23 9.43
C GLU A 159 -16.23 -2.48 8.47
N GLN A 160 -15.93 -1.23 8.13
CA GLN A 160 -16.70 -0.44 7.16
C GLN A 160 -16.73 -1.11 5.78
N PHE A 161 -15.58 -1.57 5.29
CA PHE A 161 -15.51 -2.29 4.02
C PHE A 161 -16.36 -3.58 4.04
N ALA A 162 -16.37 -4.31 5.14
CA ALA A 162 -17.20 -5.50 5.30
C ALA A 162 -18.69 -5.16 5.33
N GLU A 163 -19.10 -4.10 6.04
CA GLU A 163 -20.48 -3.61 6.07
C GLU A 163 -20.95 -3.16 4.68
N ASP A 164 -20.13 -2.40 3.96
CA ASP A 164 -20.43 -1.96 2.60
C ASP A 164 -20.57 -3.13 1.63
N LEU A 165 -19.74 -4.17 1.75
CA LEU A 165 -19.88 -5.41 0.98
C LEU A 165 -21.16 -6.18 1.31
N VAL A 166 -21.56 -6.25 2.59
CA VAL A 166 -22.82 -6.89 2.98
C VAL A 166 -23.99 -6.14 2.35
N ARG A 167 -24.02 -4.81 2.48
CA ARG A 167 -25.08 -3.97 1.92
C ARG A 167 -25.14 -4.05 0.39
N ALA A 168 -23.99 -4.05 -0.28
CA ALA A 168 -23.93 -4.25 -1.73
C ALA A 168 -24.45 -5.63 -2.14
N ASN A 169 -24.15 -6.68 -1.37
CA ASN A 169 -24.66 -8.03 -1.62
C ASN A 169 -26.17 -8.15 -1.45
N GLU A 170 -26.74 -7.53 -0.41
CA GLU A 170 -28.19 -7.48 -0.22
C GLU A 170 -28.90 -6.85 -1.43
N LEU A 171 -28.35 -5.76 -1.95
CA LEU A 171 -28.85 -5.12 -3.17
C LEU A 171 -28.67 -5.99 -4.41
N VAL A 172 -27.56 -6.72 -4.55
CA VAL A 172 -27.39 -7.68 -5.66
C VAL A 172 -28.45 -8.79 -5.60
N VAL A 173 -28.74 -9.32 -4.42
CA VAL A 173 -29.77 -10.34 -4.22
C VAL A 173 -31.16 -9.78 -4.53
N SER A 174 -31.49 -8.57 -4.06
CA SER A 174 -32.72 -7.85 -4.38
C SER A 174 -32.86 -7.62 -5.89
N GLY A 175 -31.81 -7.09 -6.53
CA GLY A 175 -31.78 -6.83 -7.96
C GLY A 175 -31.97 -8.09 -8.79
N LYS A 176 -31.39 -9.21 -8.36
CA LYS A 176 -31.61 -10.52 -9.00
C LYS A 176 -33.07 -10.98 -8.86
N ALA A 177 -33.67 -10.87 -7.68
CA ALA A 177 -35.08 -11.19 -7.49
C ALA A 177 -36.01 -10.30 -8.33
N HIS A 178 -35.67 -9.02 -8.49
CA HIS A 178 -36.36 -8.11 -9.39
C HIS A 178 -36.22 -8.52 -10.86
N ALA A 179 -35.01 -8.88 -11.29
CA ALA A 179 -34.78 -9.38 -12.64
C ALA A 179 -35.56 -10.70 -12.90
N ASP A 180 -35.56 -11.64 -11.97
CA ASP A 180 -36.25 -12.92 -12.13
C ASP A 180 -37.78 -12.76 -12.20
N THR A 181 -38.33 -11.67 -11.64
CA THR A 181 -39.76 -11.31 -11.72
C THR A 181 -40.10 -10.36 -12.86
N GLY A 182 -39.14 -10.00 -13.72
CA GLY A 182 -39.33 -9.10 -14.86
C GLY A 182 -39.40 -7.61 -14.50
N ARG A 183 -39.07 -7.25 -13.25
CA ARG A 183 -38.98 -5.87 -12.76
C ARG A 183 -37.61 -5.27 -13.08
N TRP A 184 -37.37 -5.01 -14.37
CA TRP A 184 -36.05 -4.65 -14.89
C TRP A 184 -35.54 -3.28 -14.40
N ALA A 185 -36.43 -2.30 -14.26
CA ALA A 185 -36.06 -0.96 -13.82
C ALA A 185 -35.61 -0.93 -12.35
N GLU A 186 -36.31 -1.67 -11.50
CA GLU A 186 -35.95 -1.87 -10.10
C GLU A 186 -34.66 -2.68 -9.97
N ALA A 187 -34.49 -3.73 -10.77
CA ALA A 187 -33.25 -4.51 -10.80
C ALA A 187 -32.04 -3.65 -11.16
N SER A 188 -32.16 -2.82 -12.21
CA SER A 188 -31.10 -1.88 -12.59
C SER A 188 -30.77 -0.91 -11.46
N ARG A 189 -31.79 -0.36 -10.79
CA ARG A 189 -31.60 0.61 -9.70
C ARG A 189 -30.89 -0.03 -8.50
N ASP A 190 -31.22 -1.27 -8.17
CA ASP A 190 -30.56 -2.01 -7.09
C ASP A 190 -29.08 -2.28 -7.41
N TYR A 191 -28.76 -2.66 -8.65
CA TYR A 191 -27.38 -2.83 -9.08
C TYR A 191 -26.61 -1.51 -9.11
N ASP A 192 -27.22 -0.42 -9.57
CA ASP A 192 -26.60 0.92 -9.57
C ASP A 192 -26.25 1.36 -8.14
N ALA A 193 -27.16 1.14 -7.19
CA ALA A 193 -26.93 1.43 -5.78
C ALA A 193 -25.81 0.55 -5.19
N ALA A 194 -25.74 -0.73 -5.54
CA ALA A 194 -24.69 -1.63 -5.09
C ALA A 194 -23.31 -1.22 -5.63
N VAL A 195 -23.22 -0.79 -6.89
CA VAL A 195 -21.98 -0.24 -7.48
C VAL A 195 -21.57 1.05 -6.80
N ALA A 196 -22.52 1.91 -6.42
CA ALA A 196 -22.22 3.16 -5.74
C ALA A 196 -21.67 2.97 -4.33
N ILE A 197 -22.11 1.91 -3.62
CA ILE A 197 -21.60 1.55 -2.29
C ILE A 197 -20.17 1.02 -2.38
N GLN A 198 -19.93 0.04 -3.25
CA GLN A 198 -18.61 -0.59 -3.38
C GLN A 198 -18.15 -0.68 -4.84
N PRO A 199 -17.55 0.39 -5.40
CA PRO A 199 -17.15 0.42 -6.80
C PRO A 199 -16.08 -0.60 -7.20
N GLY A 200 -15.27 -1.08 -6.25
CA GLY A 200 -14.27 -2.13 -6.48
C GLY A 200 -14.85 -3.55 -6.45
N TYR A 201 -16.13 -3.72 -6.12
CA TYR A 201 -16.78 -5.03 -6.11
C TYR A 201 -17.35 -5.35 -7.49
N TYR A 202 -16.82 -6.37 -8.16
CA TYR A 202 -17.18 -6.69 -9.54
C TYR A 202 -18.62 -7.24 -9.70
N LEU A 203 -19.16 -7.91 -8.67
CA LEU A 203 -20.39 -8.71 -8.81
C LEU A 203 -21.62 -7.87 -9.20
N PRO A 204 -21.89 -6.68 -8.60
CA PRO A 204 -22.96 -5.81 -9.05
C PRO A 204 -22.90 -5.44 -10.53
N ARG A 205 -21.72 -5.03 -11.04
CA ARG A 205 -21.53 -4.70 -12.45
C ARG A 205 -21.75 -5.92 -13.33
N PHE A 206 -21.23 -7.07 -12.92
CA PHE A 206 -21.42 -8.32 -13.64
C PHE A 206 -22.90 -8.69 -13.77
N GLN A 207 -23.67 -8.60 -12.69
CA GLN A 207 -25.11 -8.90 -12.70
C GLN A 207 -25.90 -7.89 -13.54
N ARG A 208 -25.54 -6.60 -13.47
CA ARG A 208 -26.11 -5.55 -14.34
C ARG A 208 -25.81 -5.80 -15.81
N ALA A 209 -24.58 -6.22 -16.14
CA ALA A 209 -24.19 -6.58 -17.50
C ALA A 209 -25.04 -7.74 -18.06
N GLN A 210 -25.30 -8.77 -17.24
CA GLN A 210 -26.18 -9.88 -17.62
C GLN A 210 -27.62 -9.43 -17.88
N LEU A 211 -28.13 -8.52 -17.04
CA LEU A 211 -29.45 -7.93 -17.23
C LEU A 211 -29.52 -7.10 -18.53
N LEU A 212 -28.55 -6.21 -18.75
CA LEU A 212 -28.43 -5.37 -19.94
C LEU A 212 -28.33 -6.21 -21.22
N THR A 213 -27.57 -7.31 -21.18
CA THR A 213 -27.48 -8.33 -22.24
C THR A 213 -28.85 -8.91 -22.58
N ARG A 214 -29.65 -9.30 -21.58
CA ARG A 214 -31.02 -9.82 -21.79
C ARG A 214 -31.96 -8.77 -22.40
N MET A 215 -31.74 -7.50 -22.11
CA MET A 215 -32.51 -6.38 -22.67
C MET A 215 -32.03 -5.93 -24.06
N GLY A 216 -30.92 -6.47 -24.56
CA GLY A 216 -30.33 -6.09 -25.84
C GLY A 216 -29.56 -4.76 -25.82
N LEU A 217 -29.22 -4.25 -24.63
CA LEU A 217 -28.38 -3.06 -24.43
C LEU A 217 -26.90 -3.47 -24.44
N TRP A 218 -26.44 -3.90 -25.62
CA TRP A 218 -25.13 -4.52 -25.82
C TRP A 218 -23.93 -3.61 -25.49
N PRO A 219 -23.91 -2.32 -25.89
CA PRO A 219 -22.79 -1.42 -25.54
C PRO A 219 -22.65 -1.19 -24.04
N GLU A 220 -23.75 -0.97 -23.33
CA GLU A 220 -23.78 -0.76 -21.89
C GLU A 220 -23.37 -2.06 -21.16
N ALA A 221 -23.85 -3.22 -21.64
CA ALA A 221 -23.42 -4.51 -21.11
C ALA A 221 -21.92 -4.75 -21.30
N ALA A 222 -21.38 -4.43 -22.48
CA ALA A 222 -19.95 -4.55 -22.77
C ALA A 222 -19.12 -3.67 -21.82
N ASN A 223 -19.54 -2.42 -21.59
CA ASN A 223 -18.90 -1.55 -20.62
C ASN A 223 -18.83 -2.19 -19.22
N ASP A 224 -19.94 -2.74 -18.74
CA ASP A 224 -20.00 -3.34 -17.41
C ASP A 224 -19.17 -4.62 -17.28
N TYR A 225 -19.15 -5.46 -18.30
CA TYR A 225 -18.27 -6.61 -18.35
C TYR A 225 -16.79 -6.21 -18.33
N ALA A 226 -16.40 -5.20 -19.10
CA ALA A 226 -15.03 -4.69 -19.11
C ALA A 226 -14.62 -4.18 -17.71
N ASN A 227 -15.48 -3.37 -17.07
CA ASN A 227 -15.22 -2.90 -15.71
C ASN A 227 -15.17 -4.04 -14.69
N ALA A 228 -16.01 -5.07 -14.85
CA ALA A 228 -15.99 -6.24 -13.96
C ALA A 228 -14.65 -7.00 -14.07
N ILE A 229 -14.12 -7.15 -15.28
CA ILE A 229 -12.79 -7.74 -15.54
C ILE A 229 -11.70 -6.91 -14.87
N ASP A 230 -11.71 -5.58 -15.05
CA ASP A 230 -10.72 -4.67 -14.45
C ASP A 230 -10.72 -4.71 -12.91
N THR A 231 -11.89 -4.99 -12.32
CA THR A 231 -12.05 -5.18 -10.86
C THR A 231 -11.79 -6.62 -10.38
N GLY A 232 -11.23 -7.49 -11.23
CA GLY A 232 -10.76 -8.82 -10.84
C GLY A 232 -11.81 -9.94 -10.91
N ALA A 233 -12.84 -9.80 -11.74
CA ALA A 233 -13.79 -10.89 -11.92
C ALA A 233 -13.15 -12.12 -12.61
N SER A 234 -13.43 -13.32 -12.10
CA SER A 234 -13.03 -14.57 -12.75
C SER A 234 -13.85 -14.79 -14.03
N THR A 235 -13.16 -14.94 -15.17
CA THR A 235 -13.73 -14.98 -16.53
C THR A 235 -13.94 -16.39 -17.10
N SER A 236 -13.67 -17.44 -16.32
CA SER A 236 -13.70 -18.84 -16.79
C SER A 236 -15.06 -19.52 -16.67
N GLY A 237 -15.98 -18.92 -15.92
CA GLY A 237 -17.30 -19.50 -15.67
C GLY A 237 -18.28 -19.37 -16.84
N PRO A 238 -19.30 -20.26 -16.92
CA PRO A 238 -20.33 -20.24 -17.96
C PRO A 238 -21.04 -18.92 -18.19
N GLN A 239 -21.10 -18.13 -17.14
CA GLN A 239 -21.74 -16.81 -17.12
C GLN A 239 -21.01 -15.75 -17.96
N TRP A 240 -19.78 -16.02 -18.41
CA TRP A 240 -18.98 -15.19 -19.34
C TRP A 240 -19.09 -15.63 -20.79
N TRP A 241 -19.85 -16.70 -21.07
CA TRP A 241 -19.99 -17.19 -22.44
C TRP A 241 -20.59 -16.13 -23.36
N GLY A 242 -19.90 -15.88 -24.47
CA GLY A 242 -20.32 -14.89 -25.46
C GLY A 242 -19.88 -13.46 -25.14
N VAL A 243 -19.30 -13.20 -23.96
CA VAL A 243 -18.73 -11.88 -23.62
C VAL A 243 -17.58 -11.50 -24.57
N PRO A 244 -16.65 -12.40 -24.94
CA PRO A 244 -15.63 -12.06 -25.94
C PRO A 244 -16.24 -11.67 -27.30
N ALA A 245 -17.28 -12.39 -27.74
CA ALA A 245 -18.00 -12.06 -28.97
C ALA A 245 -18.78 -10.73 -28.86
N LEU A 246 -19.30 -10.42 -27.67
CA LEU A 246 -19.94 -9.14 -27.37
C LEU A 246 -18.94 -7.99 -27.47
N PHE A 247 -17.73 -8.14 -26.94
CA PHE A 247 -16.67 -7.13 -27.06
C PHE A 247 -16.30 -6.87 -28.51
N LEU A 248 -16.07 -7.91 -29.31
CA LEU A 248 -15.81 -7.76 -30.75
C LEU A 248 -16.99 -7.12 -31.49
N TYR A 249 -18.22 -7.44 -31.10
CA TYR A 249 -19.42 -6.85 -31.72
C TYR A 249 -19.60 -5.38 -31.39
N THR A 250 -19.22 -4.95 -30.19
CA THR A 250 -19.39 -3.59 -29.67
C THR A 250 -18.17 -2.70 -29.84
N GLY A 251 -17.02 -3.26 -30.26
CA GLY A 251 -15.77 -2.54 -30.48
C GLY A 251 -14.92 -2.34 -29.22
N TYR A 252 -15.10 -3.17 -28.20
CA TYR A 252 -14.29 -3.18 -26.98
C TYR A 252 -13.05 -4.07 -27.14
N ASP A 253 -12.20 -3.74 -28.12
CA ASP A 253 -11.09 -4.60 -28.55
C ASP A 253 -10.04 -4.84 -27.45
N ASP A 254 -9.79 -3.85 -26.60
CA ASP A 254 -8.84 -3.98 -25.48
C ASP A 254 -9.38 -4.93 -24.40
N ALA A 255 -10.67 -4.85 -24.08
CA ALA A 255 -11.32 -5.78 -23.15
C ALA A 255 -11.36 -7.21 -23.72
N PHE A 256 -11.58 -7.34 -25.03
CA PHE A 256 -11.44 -8.62 -25.74
C PHE A 256 -10.02 -9.18 -25.63
N ARG A 257 -8.99 -8.37 -25.87
CA ARG A 257 -7.59 -8.81 -25.73
C ARG A 257 -7.30 -9.28 -24.31
N HIS A 258 -7.71 -8.51 -23.31
CA HIS A 258 -7.47 -8.85 -21.91
C HIS A 258 -8.14 -10.16 -21.47
N ILE A 259 -9.42 -10.38 -21.84
CA ILE A 259 -10.09 -11.65 -21.50
C ILE A 259 -9.47 -12.83 -22.24
N SER A 260 -9.05 -12.65 -23.49
CA SER A 260 -8.35 -13.69 -24.24
C SER A 260 -6.99 -14.05 -23.64
N GLU A 261 -6.23 -13.07 -23.13
CA GLU A 261 -4.97 -13.34 -22.44
C GLU A 261 -5.17 -14.14 -21.15
N GLN A 262 -6.20 -13.80 -20.36
CA GLN A 262 -6.56 -14.59 -19.17
C GLN A 262 -6.96 -16.03 -19.51
N HIS A 263 -7.76 -16.21 -20.58
CA HIS A 263 -8.17 -17.52 -21.06
C HIS A 263 -6.98 -18.34 -21.58
N TRP A 264 -6.02 -17.69 -22.25
CA TRP A 264 -4.80 -18.31 -22.72
C TRP A 264 -3.93 -18.81 -21.56
N ASP A 265 -3.72 -17.98 -20.54
CA ASP A 265 -3.00 -18.37 -19.33
C ASP A 265 -3.67 -19.55 -18.61
N GLU A 266 -5.00 -19.59 -18.58
CA GLU A 266 -5.75 -20.71 -17.99
C GLU A 266 -5.58 -22.00 -18.79
N ILE A 267 -5.64 -21.94 -20.12
CA ILE A 267 -5.39 -23.10 -21.00
C ILE A 267 -3.97 -23.65 -20.78
N LEU A 268 -2.97 -22.77 -20.68
CA LEU A 268 -1.58 -23.19 -20.49
C LEU A 268 -1.31 -23.86 -19.13
N ARG A 269 -2.17 -23.66 -18.12
CA ARG A 269 -2.04 -24.35 -16.82
C ARG A 269 -2.41 -25.84 -16.89
N GLU A 270 -3.40 -26.20 -17.73
CA GLU A 270 -3.83 -27.60 -17.92
C GLU A 270 -4.10 -27.87 -19.41
N PRO A 271 -3.04 -27.95 -20.26
CA PRO A 271 -3.19 -27.99 -21.72
C PRO A 271 -3.80 -29.30 -22.26
N SER A 272 -3.80 -30.37 -21.46
CA SER A 272 -4.40 -31.66 -21.86
C SER A 272 -5.93 -31.67 -21.74
N LYS A 273 -6.53 -30.77 -20.94
CA LYS A 273 -7.98 -30.71 -20.74
C LYS A 273 -8.50 -29.27 -20.86
N PRO A 274 -8.28 -28.64 -22.03
CA PRO A 274 -8.71 -27.27 -22.21
C PRO A 274 -10.24 -27.20 -22.14
N GLN A 275 -10.76 -26.24 -21.39
CA GLN A 275 -12.18 -25.94 -21.48
C GLN A 275 -12.47 -25.42 -22.89
N TRP A 276 -13.31 -26.13 -23.65
CA TRP A 276 -13.56 -25.83 -25.05
C TRP A 276 -14.04 -24.39 -25.32
N MET A 277 -14.70 -23.77 -24.33
CA MET A 277 -15.15 -22.39 -24.40
C MET A 277 -14.00 -21.40 -24.47
N LEU A 278 -12.93 -21.63 -23.70
CA LEU A 278 -11.73 -20.81 -23.74
C LEU A 278 -11.10 -20.90 -25.14
N LEU A 279 -10.94 -22.12 -25.67
CA LEU A 279 -10.42 -22.34 -27.03
C LEU A 279 -11.27 -21.61 -28.09
N ARG A 280 -12.60 -21.70 -27.99
CA ARG A 280 -13.51 -20.96 -28.88
C ARG A 280 -13.28 -19.45 -28.78
N ASP A 281 -13.16 -18.93 -27.57
CA ASP A 281 -13.06 -17.50 -27.32
C ASP A 281 -11.76 -16.91 -27.88
N LEU A 282 -10.65 -17.65 -27.81
CA LEU A 282 -9.37 -17.24 -28.42
C LEU A 282 -9.42 -17.12 -29.95
N VAL A 283 -10.29 -17.88 -30.62
CA VAL A 283 -10.39 -17.88 -32.09
C VAL A 283 -11.53 -17.02 -32.64
N ALA A 284 -12.15 -16.22 -31.78
CA ALA A 284 -13.25 -15.32 -32.12
C ALA A 284 -12.84 -14.22 -33.10
N SER A 285 -11.68 -13.60 -32.83
CA SER A 285 -11.12 -12.58 -33.71
C SER A 285 -10.41 -13.21 -34.90
N ASP A 286 -10.38 -12.46 -36.00
CA ASP A 286 -9.54 -12.77 -37.16
C ASP A 286 -8.14 -12.18 -37.03
N GLU A 287 -7.98 -11.17 -36.16
CA GLU A 287 -6.68 -10.57 -35.88
C GLU A 287 -5.93 -11.43 -34.86
N PRO A 288 -4.66 -11.78 -35.16
CA PRO A 288 -3.86 -12.55 -34.23
C PRO A 288 -3.57 -11.71 -32.98
N ILE A 289 -3.83 -12.29 -31.81
CA ILE A 289 -3.41 -11.72 -30.53
C ILE A 289 -1.93 -12.04 -30.35
N ALA A 290 -1.08 -11.02 -30.25
CA ALA A 290 0.38 -11.18 -30.28
C ALA A 290 0.94 -12.08 -29.15
N SER A 291 0.27 -12.11 -28.01
CA SER A 291 0.61 -12.93 -26.84
C SER A 291 0.25 -14.42 -27.00
N ILE A 292 -0.53 -14.79 -28.02
CA ILE A 292 -1.00 -16.16 -28.24
C ILE A 292 -0.21 -16.83 -29.37
N ASP A 293 0.55 -17.86 -29.02
CA ASP A 293 1.22 -18.69 -30.02
C ASP A 293 0.20 -19.62 -30.70
N HIS A 294 -0.12 -19.28 -31.95
CA HIS A 294 -1.11 -20.01 -32.74
C HIS A 294 -0.68 -21.44 -33.07
N LYS A 295 0.63 -21.74 -33.11
CA LYS A 295 1.10 -23.12 -33.34
C LYS A 295 0.80 -23.99 -32.12
N VAL A 296 1.10 -23.47 -30.93
CA VAL A 296 0.78 -24.14 -29.66
C VAL A 296 -0.74 -24.31 -29.51
N LEU A 297 -1.52 -23.30 -29.90
CA LEU A 297 -2.98 -23.39 -29.89
C LEU A 297 -3.51 -24.51 -30.81
N VAL A 298 -2.92 -24.68 -32.00
CA VAL A 298 -3.24 -25.79 -32.92
C VAL A 298 -2.91 -27.14 -32.28
N GLU A 299 -1.73 -27.29 -31.68
CA GLU A 299 -1.32 -28.53 -31.02
C GLU A 299 -2.29 -28.93 -29.91
N ILE A 300 -2.67 -27.97 -29.04
CA ILE A 300 -3.65 -28.17 -27.97
C ILE A 300 -5.02 -28.58 -28.55
N ALA A 301 -5.49 -27.88 -29.59
CA ALA A 301 -6.80 -28.16 -30.19
C ALA A 301 -6.85 -29.53 -30.88
N VAL A 302 -5.75 -29.97 -31.49
CA VAL A 302 -5.62 -31.30 -32.12
C VAL A 302 -5.55 -32.39 -31.04
N GLN A 303 -4.76 -32.18 -29.99
CA GLN A 303 -4.67 -33.10 -28.86
C GLN A 303 -6.05 -33.31 -28.22
N TRP A 304 -6.76 -32.21 -27.92
CA TRP A 304 -8.12 -32.25 -27.38
C TRP A 304 -9.14 -32.97 -28.29
N LEU A 305 -9.03 -32.79 -29.61
CA LEU A 305 -9.84 -33.54 -30.58
C LEU A 305 -9.55 -35.05 -30.51
N SER A 306 -8.29 -35.45 -30.28
CA SER A 306 -7.82 -36.84 -30.31
C SER A 306 -8.02 -37.63 -29.00
N GLU A 307 -7.82 -37.02 -27.82
CA GLU A 307 -7.84 -37.71 -26.51
C GLU A 307 -9.23 -38.25 -26.12
N SER A 308 -10.26 -37.84 -26.83
CA SER A 308 -11.65 -38.14 -26.48
C SER A 308 -12.31 -39.23 -27.33
N VAL A 309 -11.52 -39.95 -28.13
CA VAL A 309 -11.94 -41.07 -28.98
C VAL A 309 -12.04 -42.41 -28.20
N PHE A 310 -11.77 -42.43 -26.89
CA PHE A 310 -11.99 -43.63 -26.08
C PHE A 310 -13.49 -43.98 -26.00
N PRO A 311 -13.90 -45.22 -26.30
CA PRO A 311 -15.29 -45.62 -26.28
C PRO A 311 -15.84 -45.48 -24.86
N ARG A 312 -17.03 -44.87 -24.73
CA ARG A 312 -17.84 -44.97 -23.51
C ARG A 312 -17.91 -46.45 -23.13
N GLU A 313 -17.47 -46.82 -21.92
CA GLU A 313 -17.85 -48.12 -21.37
C GLU A 313 -19.39 -48.23 -21.45
N PRO A 314 -19.93 -49.35 -21.97
CA PRO A 314 -21.37 -49.53 -21.98
C PRO A 314 -21.87 -49.40 -20.55
N ARG A 315 -22.90 -48.57 -20.33
CA ARG A 315 -23.58 -48.54 -19.03
C ARG A 315 -23.90 -49.98 -18.65
N PRO A 316 -23.57 -50.45 -17.43
CA PRO A 316 -24.08 -51.72 -16.98
C PRO A 316 -25.61 -51.66 -17.07
N PRO A 317 -26.28 -52.75 -17.50
CA PRO A 317 -27.72 -52.76 -17.69
C PRO A 317 -28.40 -52.30 -16.41
N HIS A 318 -29.42 -51.45 -16.56
CA HIS A 318 -30.20 -50.91 -15.45
C HIS A 318 -30.69 -52.06 -14.56
N LEU A 319 -30.03 -52.25 -13.41
CA LEU A 319 -30.61 -52.96 -12.29
C LEU A 319 -31.78 -52.08 -11.82
N GLY A 320 -33.00 -52.59 -11.99
CA GLY A 320 -34.23 -51.89 -11.63
C GLY A 320 -34.23 -51.47 -10.15
N PRO A 321 -35.14 -50.57 -9.74
CA PRO A 321 -35.09 -49.87 -8.46
C PRO A 321 -35.15 -50.74 -7.18
N ASN A 322 -35.19 -52.08 -7.28
CA ASN A 322 -35.38 -53.00 -6.16
C ASN A 322 -34.34 -54.12 -5.99
N SER A 323 -33.22 -54.15 -6.73
CA SER A 323 -32.17 -55.15 -6.49
C SER A 323 -31.10 -54.62 -5.52
N ARG A 324 -31.21 -54.97 -4.23
CA ARG A 324 -30.13 -54.86 -3.23
C ARG A 324 -29.24 -56.10 -3.29
N PRO A 325 -27.90 -55.97 -3.22
CA PRO A 325 -27.02 -57.10 -2.88
C PRO A 325 -27.32 -57.55 -1.44
N PRO A 326 -27.38 -58.86 -1.14
CA PRO A 326 -27.64 -59.34 0.21
C PRO A 326 -26.35 -59.21 1.05
N GLY A 327 -26.32 -58.27 2.00
CA GLY A 327 -25.20 -58.18 2.95
C GLY A 327 -25.16 -56.92 3.81
N ASP A 328 -25.59 -55.76 3.28
CA ASP A 328 -25.40 -54.51 4.00
C ASP A 328 -26.67 -54.10 4.76
N GLY A 329 -26.54 -54.05 6.09
CA GLY A 329 -27.56 -53.51 6.99
C GLY A 329 -27.92 -52.06 6.66
N PRO A 330 -29.08 -51.57 7.15
CA PRO A 330 -29.55 -50.23 6.80
C PRO A 330 -28.59 -49.15 7.34
N PRO A 331 -28.16 -48.17 6.52
CA PRO A 331 -27.32 -47.08 7.01
C PRO A 331 -28.14 -46.14 7.92
N GLU A 332 -27.55 -45.78 9.06
CA GLU A 332 -28.08 -44.79 10.00
C GLU A 332 -28.34 -43.44 9.30
N ARG A 333 -29.58 -42.95 9.38
CA ARG A 333 -29.95 -41.62 8.88
C ARG A 333 -29.61 -40.57 9.95
N SER A 334 -28.53 -39.82 9.74
CA SER A 334 -28.35 -38.52 10.39
C SER A 334 -29.17 -37.44 9.67
N PRO A 335 -29.90 -36.56 10.38
CA PRO A 335 -30.74 -35.53 9.78
C PRO A 335 -29.91 -34.31 9.37
N GLY A 336 -29.35 -34.33 8.15
CA GLY A 336 -28.77 -33.15 7.51
C GLY A 336 -29.83 -32.36 6.71
N PRO A 337 -29.71 -31.03 6.58
CA PRO A 337 -30.72 -30.20 5.92
C PRO A 337 -30.76 -30.52 4.41
N ARG A 338 -31.98 -30.69 3.88
CA ARG A 338 -32.24 -30.79 2.43
C ARG A 338 -31.89 -29.46 1.78
N ARG A 339 -30.66 -29.31 1.27
CA ARG A 339 -30.36 -28.23 0.33
C ARG A 339 -31.01 -28.57 -1.01
N HIS A 340 -32.00 -27.77 -1.41
CA HIS A 340 -32.39 -27.61 -2.81
C HIS A 340 -31.23 -26.92 -3.53
N ASP A 341 -30.19 -27.68 -3.86
CA ASP A 341 -29.10 -27.21 -4.68
C ASP A 341 -29.28 -27.78 -6.08
N GLN A 342 -30.05 -27.04 -6.90
CA GLN A 342 -30.31 -27.39 -8.30
C GLN A 342 -29.05 -27.27 -9.19
N PHE A 343 -27.91 -26.83 -8.63
CA PHE A 343 -26.69 -26.54 -9.39
C PHE A 343 -25.44 -27.34 -8.98
N SER A 344 -25.51 -28.26 -8.00
CA SER A 344 -24.37 -29.10 -7.62
C SER A 344 -24.26 -30.45 -8.35
N ARG A 345 -24.82 -30.57 -9.56
CA ARG A 345 -24.26 -31.55 -10.51
C ARG A 345 -23.01 -30.94 -11.12
N VAL A 346 -21.86 -31.28 -10.52
CA VAL A 346 -20.56 -31.19 -11.18
C VAL A 346 -20.70 -31.89 -12.54
N VAL A 347 -20.88 -31.10 -13.59
CA VAL A 347 -20.83 -31.57 -14.97
C VAL A 347 -19.42 -32.09 -15.17
N GLN A 348 -19.24 -33.39 -15.37
CA GLN A 348 -17.97 -33.92 -15.86
C GLN A 348 -17.60 -33.16 -17.13
N LEU A 349 -16.54 -32.37 -17.05
CA LEU A 349 -16.26 -31.25 -17.94
C LEU A 349 -15.84 -31.62 -19.37
N ASP A 350 -15.94 -32.89 -19.79
CA ASP A 350 -15.52 -33.28 -21.13
C ASP A 350 -16.40 -34.35 -21.82
N SER A 351 -17.72 -34.13 -21.76
CA SER A 351 -18.67 -34.80 -22.66
C SER A 351 -18.99 -33.97 -23.92
N THR A 352 -18.08 -33.09 -24.34
CA THR A 352 -18.25 -32.23 -25.52
C THR A 352 -18.49 -33.08 -26.78
N PRO A 353 -19.60 -32.90 -27.50
CA PRO A 353 -19.87 -33.64 -28.73
C PRO A 353 -18.75 -33.49 -29.77
N LEU A 354 -18.43 -34.58 -30.48
CA LEU A 354 -17.37 -34.62 -31.50
C LEU A 354 -17.53 -33.50 -32.54
N CYS A 355 -18.76 -33.20 -32.98
CA CYS A 355 -19.04 -32.13 -33.92
C CYS A 355 -18.63 -30.74 -33.41
N ILE A 356 -18.79 -30.46 -32.12
CA ILE A 356 -18.33 -29.20 -31.51
C ILE A 356 -16.80 -29.17 -31.45
N ARG A 357 -16.17 -30.30 -31.14
CA ARG A 357 -14.70 -30.41 -31.16
C ARG A 357 -14.15 -30.15 -32.55
N GLN A 358 -14.68 -30.85 -33.56
CA GLN A 358 -14.34 -30.66 -34.96
C GLN A 358 -14.53 -29.22 -35.41
N TYR A 359 -15.65 -28.58 -35.03
CA TYR A 359 -15.91 -27.18 -35.35
C TYR A 359 -14.82 -26.26 -34.79
N ILE A 360 -14.55 -26.32 -33.48
CA ILE A 360 -13.59 -25.41 -32.83
C ILE A 360 -12.17 -25.65 -33.35
N THR A 361 -11.74 -26.91 -33.46
CA THR A 361 -10.44 -27.26 -34.03
C THR A 361 -10.34 -26.79 -35.49
N ALA A 362 -11.43 -26.81 -36.26
CA ALA A 362 -11.43 -26.26 -37.60
C ALA A 362 -11.25 -24.74 -37.62
N ILE A 363 -11.86 -23.99 -36.70
CA ILE A 363 -11.63 -22.54 -36.59
C ILE A 363 -10.18 -22.26 -36.20
N VAL A 364 -9.58 -23.04 -35.30
CA VAL A 364 -8.16 -22.93 -34.94
C VAL A 364 -7.27 -23.12 -36.18
N HIS A 365 -7.50 -24.17 -36.98
CA HIS A 365 -6.78 -24.38 -38.24
C HIS A 365 -7.01 -23.24 -39.25
N LEU A 366 -8.23 -22.71 -39.32
CA LEU A 366 -8.56 -21.57 -40.19
C LEU A 366 -7.73 -20.33 -39.80
N ARG A 367 -7.59 -20.04 -38.51
CA ARG A 367 -6.74 -18.93 -38.01
C ARG A 367 -5.25 -19.18 -38.25
N ALA A 368 -4.81 -20.43 -38.21
CA ALA A 368 -3.47 -20.84 -38.62
C ALA A 368 -3.26 -20.85 -40.15
N LYS A 369 -4.26 -20.43 -40.95
CA LYS A 369 -4.26 -20.46 -42.42
C LYS A 369 -4.14 -21.86 -43.03
N GLU A 370 -4.39 -22.91 -42.26
CA GLU A 370 -4.44 -24.30 -42.70
C GLU A 370 -5.82 -24.65 -43.29
N CYS A 371 -6.18 -23.98 -44.39
CA CYS A 371 -7.55 -23.96 -44.92
C CYS A 371 -8.08 -25.35 -45.32
N ASP A 372 -7.23 -26.25 -45.84
CA ASP A 372 -7.66 -27.59 -46.25
C ASP A 372 -8.15 -28.43 -45.05
N LYS A 373 -7.40 -28.42 -43.94
CA LYS A 373 -7.81 -29.11 -42.70
C LYS A 373 -9.07 -28.49 -42.11
N ALA A 374 -9.18 -27.16 -42.14
CA ALA A 374 -10.37 -26.46 -41.67
C ALA A 374 -11.62 -26.89 -42.46
N ILE A 375 -11.56 -26.91 -43.80
CA ILE A 375 -12.66 -27.36 -44.67
C ILE A 375 -13.02 -28.81 -44.38
N GLU A 376 -12.04 -29.69 -44.21
CA GLU A 376 -12.26 -31.10 -43.89
C GLU A 376 -13.04 -31.26 -42.58
N LEU A 377 -12.55 -30.67 -41.50
CA LEU A 377 -13.16 -30.75 -40.17
C LEU A 377 -14.56 -30.10 -40.12
N LEU A 378 -14.74 -28.94 -40.76
CA LEU A 378 -16.06 -28.30 -40.88
C LEU A 378 -17.05 -29.20 -41.64
N SER A 379 -16.61 -29.87 -42.70
CA SER A 379 -17.44 -30.80 -43.48
C SER A 379 -17.79 -32.05 -42.67
N GLN A 380 -16.86 -32.57 -41.87
CA GLN A 380 -17.14 -33.69 -40.96
C GLN A 380 -18.17 -33.30 -39.89
N ALA A 381 -18.02 -32.10 -39.31
CA ALA A 381 -18.95 -31.59 -38.31
C ALA A 381 -20.36 -31.39 -38.90
N GLU A 382 -20.48 -30.85 -40.13
CA GLU A 382 -21.77 -30.63 -40.82
C GLU A 382 -22.57 -31.93 -41.02
N ARG A 383 -21.86 -33.05 -41.27
CA ARG A 383 -22.47 -34.36 -41.48
C ARG A 383 -23.06 -34.96 -40.21
N ASP A 384 -22.67 -34.52 -39.01
CA ASP A 384 -23.25 -35.05 -37.76
C ASP A 384 -24.72 -34.61 -37.64
N PRO A 385 -25.69 -35.54 -37.68
CA PRO A 385 -27.11 -35.20 -37.58
C PRO A 385 -27.50 -34.71 -36.17
N ARG A 386 -26.66 -34.94 -35.16
CA ARG A 386 -26.93 -34.56 -33.77
C ARG A 386 -26.57 -33.11 -33.47
N TRP A 387 -25.95 -32.40 -34.42
CA TRP A 387 -25.57 -31.00 -34.21
C TRP A 387 -26.70 -30.05 -34.61
N PRO A 388 -27.36 -29.36 -33.66
CA PRO A 388 -28.36 -28.35 -33.98
C PRO A 388 -27.76 -27.04 -34.52
N GLY A 389 -26.45 -26.86 -34.45
CA GLY A 389 -25.74 -25.61 -34.76
C GLY A 389 -25.12 -25.55 -36.16
N LYS A 390 -25.61 -26.31 -37.14
CA LYS A 390 -25.00 -26.39 -38.48
C LYS A 390 -24.83 -25.05 -39.18
N TYR A 391 -25.73 -24.11 -38.90
CA TYR A 391 -25.66 -22.73 -39.39
C TYR A 391 -24.36 -21.99 -39.00
N LEU A 392 -23.66 -22.43 -37.94
CA LEU A 392 -22.38 -21.85 -37.49
C LEU A 392 -21.20 -22.22 -38.39
N ILE A 393 -21.35 -23.25 -39.23
CA ILE A 393 -20.28 -23.79 -40.10
C ILE A 393 -20.10 -22.92 -41.33
N HIS A 394 -21.20 -22.44 -41.90
CA HIS A 394 -21.22 -21.92 -43.27
C HIS A 394 -20.37 -20.66 -43.44
N ALA A 395 -20.35 -19.75 -42.45
CA ALA A 395 -19.51 -18.56 -42.50
C ALA A 395 -17.99 -18.90 -42.40
N PRO A 396 -17.52 -19.71 -41.42
CA PRO A 396 -16.15 -20.23 -41.44
C PRO A 396 -15.77 -20.99 -42.70
N MET A 397 -16.70 -21.77 -43.27
CA MET A 397 -16.48 -22.51 -44.52
C MET A 397 -16.26 -21.55 -45.69
N ALA A 398 -17.07 -20.49 -45.78
CA ALA A 398 -16.89 -19.43 -46.77
C ALA A 398 -15.52 -18.74 -46.65
N LEU A 399 -15.08 -18.43 -45.43
CA LEU A 399 -13.76 -17.86 -45.16
C LEU A 399 -12.63 -18.81 -45.61
N ALA A 400 -12.73 -20.10 -45.30
CA ALA A 400 -11.72 -21.08 -45.68
C ALA A 400 -11.60 -21.23 -47.22
N HIS A 401 -12.72 -21.29 -47.93
CA HIS A 401 -12.73 -21.30 -49.40
C HIS A 401 -12.18 -20.01 -50.00
N TYR A 402 -12.51 -18.86 -49.39
CA TYR A 402 -12.00 -17.57 -49.82
C TYR A 402 -10.48 -17.47 -49.69
N HIS A 403 -9.92 -17.87 -48.55
CA HIS A 403 -8.46 -17.88 -48.35
C HIS A 403 -7.73 -18.85 -49.28
N LYS A 404 -8.39 -19.92 -49.75
CA LYS A 404 -7.88 -20.83 -50.77
C LYS A 404 -7.98 -20.28 -52.21
N GLY A 405 -8.69 -19.16 -52.40
CA GLY A 405 -8.95 -18.58 -53.73
C GLY A 405 -10.12 -19.22 -54.49
N ASP A 406 -10.90 -20.10 -53.85
CA ASP A 406 -12.09 -20.72 -54.45
C ASP A 406 -13.33 -19.83 -54.25
N ILE A 407 -13.41 -18.77 -55.05
CA ILE A 407 -14.43 -17.72 -54.91
C ILE A 407 -15.86 -18.27 -55.12
N VAL A 408 -16.03 -19.26 -55.99
CA VAL A 408 -17.34 -19.86 -56.27
C VAL A 408 -17.87 -20.56 -55.03
N ARG A 409 -17.09 -21.49 -54.44
CA ARG A 409 -17.51 -22.18 -53.20
C ARG A 409 -17.60 -21.26 -52.01
N ALA A 410 -16.77 -20.21 -51.96
CA ALA A 410 -16.86 -19.19 -50.92
C ALA A 410 -18.21 -18.44 -50.98
N SER A 411 -18.67 -18.04 -52.17
CA SER A 411 -19.97 -17.39 -52.34
C SER A 411 -21.12 -18.32 -51.99
N GLU A 412 -21.10 -19.57 -52.47
CA GLU A 412 -22.14 -20.56 -52.15
C GLU A 412 -22.26 -20.81 -50.64
N SER A 413 -21.13 -20.92 -49.95
CA SER A 413 -21.10 -21.13 -48.50
C SER A 413 -21.63 -19.91 -47.75
N LEU A 414 -21.34 -18.69 -48.24
CA LEU A 414 -21.86 -17.46 -47.66
C LEU A 414 -23.38 -17.34 -47.88
N ASP A 415 -23.88 -17.68 -49.06
CA ASP A 415 -25.31 -17.66 -49.37
C ASP A 415 -26.09 -18.66 -48.49
N ARG A 416 -25.50 -19.85 -48.23
CA ARG A 416 -26.06 -20.81 -47.25
C ARG A 416 -26.06 -20.27 -45.82
N SER A 417 -25.01 -19.55 -45.43
CA SER A 417 -24.96 -18.89 -44.13
C SER A 417 -26.07 -17.85 -44.00
N ASP A 418 -26.31 -17.07 -45.05
CA ASP A 418 -27.36 -16.06 -45.09
C ASP A 418 -28.74 -16.67 -45.00
N ALA A 419 -29.02 -17.71 -45.77
CA ALA A 419 -30.27 -18.46 -45.68
C ALA A 419 -30.52 -19.01 -44.27
N SER A 420 -29.51 -19.63 -43.65
CA SER A 420 -29.62 -20.21 -42.31
C SER A 420 -29.89 -19.16 -41.23
N ILE A 421 -29.26 -17.98 -41.33
CA ILE A 421 -29.52 -16.87 -40.40
C ILE A 421 -30.93 -16.30 -40.58
N GLN A 422 -31.38 -16.13 -41.83
CA GLN A 422 -32.73 -15.64 -42.10
C GLN A 422 -33.80 -16.60 -41.58
N GLU A 423 -33.60 -17.91 -41.76
CA GLU A 423 -34.47 -18.94 -41.19
C GLU A 423 -34.58 -18.80 -39.66
N LEU A 424 -33.44 -18.69 -38.96
CA LEU A 424 -33.40 -18.47 -37.50
C LEU A 424 -34.10 -17.19 -37.05
N LEU A 425 -33.97 -16.10 -37.81
CA LEU A 425 -34.60 -14.81 -37.48
C LEU A 425 -36.11 -14.81 -37.77
N SER A 426 -36.54 -15.59 -38.77
CA SER A 426 -37.93 -15.72 -39.20
C SER A 426 -38.78 -16.66 -38.31
N ALA A 427 -38.15 -17.48 -37.48
CA ALA A 427 -38.83 -18.40 -36.57
C ALA A 427 -39.80 -17.66 -35.59
N PRO A 428 -40.93 -18.28 -35.18
CA PRO A 428 -41.92 -17.67 -34.28
C PRO A 428 -41.32 -17.26 -32.91
N MET A 429 -41.91 -16.25 -32.25
CA MET A 429 -41.34 -15.63 -31.03
C MET A 429 -41.13 -16.60 -29.86
N SER A 430 -41.98 -17.63 -29.72
CA SER A 430 -41.84 -18.68 -28.70
C SER A 430 -40.55 -19.49 -28.84
N ASP A 431 -40.01 -19.60 -30.06
CA ASP A 431 -38.72 -20.23 -30.35
C ASP A 431 -37.57 -19.20 -30.38
N ARG A 432 -37.84 -17.94 -30.72
CA ARG A 432 -36.84 -16.85 -30.68
C ARG A 432 -36.30 -16.56 -29.28
N CYS A 433 -37.09 -16.67 -28.20
CA CYS A 433 -36.59 -16.47 -26.84
C CYS A 433 -35.51 -17.49 -26.41
N LYS A 434 -35.46 -18.68 -27.03
CA LYS A 434 -34.39 -19.67 -26.82
C LYS A 434 -33.13 -19.36 -27.61
N VAL A 435 -33.24 -18.59 -28.70
CA VAL A 435 -32.18 -18.37 -29.71
C VAL A 435 -31.56 -16.96 -29.62
N GLN A 436 -32.31 -15.93 -29.23
CA GLN A 436 -31.82 -14.55 -29.15
C GLN A 436 -30.87 -14.30 -27.97
N SER A 437 -30.99 -15.10 -26.90
CA SER A 437 -30.07 -15.13 -25.76
C SER A 437 -28.93 -16.13 -25.94
N HIS A 438 -28.86 -16.82 -27.08
CA HIS A 438 -27.83 -17.83 -27.35
C HIS A 438 -26.55 -17.16 -27.85
N PRO A 439 -25.39 -17.37 -27.18
CA PRO A 439 -24.08 -16.89 -27.64
C PRO A 439 -23.78 -17.24 -29.11
N GLY A 440 -24.37 -18.33 -29.62
CA GLY A 440 -24.24 -18.76 -31.01
C GLY A 440 -24.75 -17.77 -32.05
N LEU A 441 -25.77 -16.95 -31.75
CA LEU A 441 -26.29 -15.96 -32.71
C LEU A 441 -25.33 -14.75 -32.83
N ILE A 442 -24.79 -14.28 -31.71
CA ILE A 442 -23.76 -13.22 -31.70
C ILE A 442 -22.52 -13.72 -32.42
N TRP A 443 -22.08 -14.94 -32.12
CA TRP A 443 -20.97 -15.60 -32.81
C TRP A 443 -21.19 -15.68 -34.33
N SER A 444 -22.36 -16.17 -34.77
CA SER A 444 -22.70 -16.25 -36.19
C SER A 444 -22.64 -14.88 -36.88
N ARG A 445 -23.13 -13.82 -36.21
CA ARG A 445 -23.06 -12.44 -36.73
C ARG A 445 -21.62 -11.93 -36.83
N VAL A 446 -20.77 -12.22 -35.84
CA VAL A 446 -19.34 -11.87 -35.86
C VAL A 446 -18.65 -12.57 -37.03
N CYS A 447 -18.81 -13.89 -37.17
CA CYS A 447 -18.23 -14.66 -38.29
C CYS A 447 -18.70 -14.15 -39.65
N LYS A 448 -20.01 -13.90 -39.82
CA LYS A 448 -20.56 -13.35 -41.07
C LYS A 448 -20.03 -11.95 -41.37
N SER A 449 -19.94 -11.08 -40.37
CA SER A 449 -19.37 -9.73 -40.54
C SER A 449 -17.93 -9.81 -41.05
N THR A 450 -17.13 -10.72 -40.50
CA THR A 450 -15.76 -10.96 -40.97
C THR A 450 -15.75 -11.48 -42.42
N ALA A 451 -16.56 -12.48 -42.75
CA ALA A 451 -16.67 -13.01 -44.11
C ALA A 451 -17.08 -11.93 -45.15
N ASN A 452 -18.00 -11.04 -44.79
CA ASN A 452 -18.43 -9.93 -45.64
C ASN A 452 -17.33 -8.88 -45.85
N ARG A 453 -16.50 -8.60 -44.83
CA ARG A 453 -15.32 -7.73 -44.99
C ARG A 453 -14.32 -8.33 -45.98
N CYS A 454 -14.08 -9.63 -45.91
CA CYS A 454 -13.21 -10.32 -46.88
C CYS A 454 -13.78 -10.30 -48.31
N LYS A 455 -15.10 -10.52 -48.48
CA LYS A 455 -15.76 -10.42 -49.79
C LYS A 455 -15.67 -9.01 -50.40
N SER A 456 -15.87 -7.97 -49.60
CA SER A 456 -15.78 -6.57 -50.07
C SER A 456 -14.35 -6.15 -50.43
N SER A 457 -13.34 -6.63 -49.69
CA SER A 457 -11.93 -6.36 -50.04
C SER A 457 -11.47 -7.08 -51.31
N ALA A 458 -12.04 -8.25 -51.61
CA ALA A 458 -11.79 -9.01 -52.84
C ALA A 458 -12.36 -8.36 -54.10
N VAL A 459 -13.46 -7.60 -53.95
CA VAL A 459 -14.28 -7.12 -55.07
C VAL A 459 -13.95 -5.67 -55.47
N GLN A 460 -13.33 -4.83 -54.62
CA GLN A 460 -12.89 -3.47 -55.01
C GLN A 460 -11.71 -2.90 -54.19
N PRO A 461 -10.61 -2.42 -54.82
CA PRO A 461 -9.66 -1.49 -54.19
C PRO A 461 -10.11 -0.04 -54.47
N ARG A 462 -10.91 0.53 -53.56
CA ARG A 462 -11.41 1.92 -53.47
C ARG A 462 -12.95 2.00 -53.50
N GLN A 463 -13.58 1.89 -52.32
CA GLN A 463 -14.68 2.77 -51.94
C GLN A 463 -14.88 2.74 -50.42
N LYS A 464 -14.87 3.92 -49.80
CA LYS A 464 -15.18 4.16 -48.38
C LYS A 464 -16.55 3.59 -48.04
N LEU A 465 -16.61 2.82 -46.94
CA LEU A 465 -17.78 2.68 -46.04
C LEU A 465 -19.15 2.71 -46.73
N LEU A 466 -19.58 1.57 -47.26
CA LEU A 466 -21.01 1.31 -47.45
C LEU A 466 -21.44 0.25 -46.43
N ARG A 467 -22.01 0.76 -45.33
CA ARG A 467 -22.81 0.00 -44.37
C ARG A 467 -23.90 -0.77 -45.14
N PRO A 468 -24.13 -2.06 -44.90
CA PRO A 468 -25.47 -2.60 -45.08
C PRO A 468 -26.35 -2.00 -43.98
N SER A 469 -27.13 -1.01 -44.38
CA SER A 469 -28.32 -0.52 -43.71
C SER A 469 -29.11 -1.66 -43.04
N GLY A 470 -29.32 -1.54 -41.73
CA GLY A 470 -30.40 -2.25 -41.04
C GLY A 470 -31.77 -1.84 -41.58
N PRO A 471 -32.88 -2.46 -41.13
CA PRO A 471 -33.21 -2.48 -39.70
C PRO A 471 -33.83 -3.79 -39.16
N VAL A 472 -33.47 -4.16 -37.93
CA VAL A 472 -34.49 -4.41 -36.90
C VAL A 472 -34.05 -3.64 -35.67
N MET A 473 -34.60 -2.44 -35.58
CA MET A 473 -34.55 -1.48 -34.50
C MET A 473 -35.80 -1.73 -33.66
N LEU A 474 -35.63 -2.02 -32.37
CA LEU A 474 -36.54 -1.64 -31.29
C LEU A 474 -35.56 -1.07 -30.25
N CYS A 475 -35.18 0.20 -30.28
CA CYS A 475 -35.95 1.36 -29.83
C CYS A 475 -35.16 2.67 -30.18
N PRO A 476 -35.66 3.88 -29.86
CA PRO A 476 -35.48 5.09 -30.67
C PRO A 476 -34.11 5.77 -30.52
N SER A 477 -33.75 6.53 -31.55
CA SER A 477 -32.53 7.32 -31.63
C SER A 477 -32.46 8.50 -30.64
N PRO A 478 -31.26 9.02 -30.33
CA PRO A 478 -30.97 10.03 -29.29
C PRO A 478 -31.48 11.47 -29.52
N LYS A 479 -32.60 11.67 -30.23
CA LYS A 479 -33.24 12.99 -30.38
C LYS A 479 -34.41 13.24 -29.41
N MET A 480 -34.74 12.30 -28.53
CA MET A 480 -35.87 12.43 -27.57
C MET A 480 -35.49 12.67 -26.09
N LEU A 481 -34.24 12.96 -25.75
CA LEU A 481 -33.84 13.40 -24.39
C LEU A 481 -33.12 14.76 -24.38
N LYS A 482 -33.55 15.66 -25.26
CA LYS A 482 -33.38 17.12 -25.09
C LYS A 482 -34.74 17.75 -24.83
N ALA A 483 -35.17 17.69 -23.56
CA ALA A 483 -36.11 18.56 -22.85
C ALA A 483 -36.53 17.76 -21.59
N LEU A 484 -36.12 18.09 -20.36
CA LEU A 484 -36.58 19.22 -19.52
C LEU A 484 -36.85 20.58 -20.18
N PRO A 485 -37.98 21.24 -19.86
CA PRO A 485 -39.24 20.66 -19.35
C PRO A 485 -40.03 19.96 -20.45
#